data_AF-A0A957ZXK6-F1
#
_entry.id   AF-A0A957ZXK6-F1
#
_cell.length_a   1.000
_cell.length_b   1.000
_cell.length_c   1.000
_cell.angle_alpha   90.00
_cell.angle_beta   90.00
_cell.angle_gamma   90.00
#
_symmetry.space_group_name_H-M   'P 1'
#
loop_
_entity.id
_entity.type
_entity.pdbx_description
1 polymer ?
#
loop_
_entity_poly.entity_id
_entity_poly.type
_entity_poly.pdbx_seq_one_letter_code
_entity_poly.pdbx_strand_id
1 'polypeptide(L)'
;ASGALVTFNACGDTIDVCESDVRVFCRDGVLQTGIWGASLRVQRRGETQLQPVKCPPSLGVWQQFLAVRRSEMPNPSPPEIGLRMIRLWDALHASAQQGGRPVKCEIG
;
A
#
# COMPACT_ATOMS: atom_id res chain seq x y z
N ALA A 1 5.01 -16.17 7.77
CA ALA A 1 5.39 -14.95 7.03
C ALA A 1 5.99 -15.36 5.67
N SER A 2 5.80 -14.56 4.61
CA SER A 2 6.19 -14.91 3.23
C SER A 2 7.66 -14.64 2.88
N GLY A 3 8.41 -13.91 3.71
CA GLY A 3 9.76 -13.47 3.41
C GLY A 3 9.86 -12.24 2.50
N ALA A 4 8.72 -11.67 2.09
CA ALA A 4 8.69 -10.42 1.33
C ALA A 4 9.21 -9.25 2.18
N LEU A 5 10.09 -8.42 1.59
CA LEU A 5 10.57 -7.19 2.19
C LEU A 5 9.67 -6.03 1.78
N VAL A 6 9.31 -5.19 2.75
CA VAL A 6 8.52 -3.98 2.51
C VAL A 6 9.25 -2.79 3.11
N THR A 7 9.35 -1.71 2.34
CA THR A 7 9.91 -0.44 2.78
C THR A 7 8.80 0.61 2.69
N PHE A 8 8.58 1.34 3.78
CA PHE A 8 7.65 2.47 3.84
C PHE A 8 8.43 3.76 4.07
N ASN A 9 8.07 4.79 3.32
CA ASN A 9 8.58 6.15 3.51
C ASN A 9 7.39 7.08 3.59
N ALA A 10 7.44 8.04 4.50
CA ALA A 10 6.45 9.09 4.64
C ALA A 10 7.17 10.40 4.99
N CYS A 11 6.74 11.48 4.35
CA CYS A 11 7.22 12.82 4.65
C CYS A 11 6.00 13.74 4.73
N GLY A 12 5.71 14.26 5.93
CA GLY A 12 4.58 15.17 6.14
C GLY A 12 4.90 16.63 5.82
N ASP A 13 6.17 17.01 5.88
CA ASP A 13 6.66 18.36 5.59
C ASP A 13 7.50 18.32 4.31
N THR A 14 6.82 18.46 3.18
CA THR A 14 7.39 18.35 1.83
C THR A 14 6.68 19.29 0.87
N ILE A 15 7.21 19.43 -0.34
CA ILE A 15 6.60 20.24 -1.41
C ILE A 15 5.19 19.73 -1.76
N ASP A 16 4.31 20.64 -2.19
CA ASP A 16 2.88 20.36 -2.47
C ASP A 16 2.64 19.29 -3.56
N VAL A 17 3.65 18.99 -4.38
CA VAL A 17 3.57 18.02 -5.48
C VAL A 17 4.07 16.63 -5.10
N CYS A 18 4.36 16.38 -3.81
CA CYS A 18 4.82 15.06 -3.37
C CYS A 18 3.69 14.03 -3.46
N GLU A 19 3.72 13.21 -4.50
CA GLU A 19 2.73 12.15 -4.73
C GLU A 19 3.13 10.83 -4.07
N SER A 20 2.14 9.97 -3.83
CA SER A 20 2.36 8.58 -3.39
C SER A 20 2.94 7.72 -4.51
N ASP A 21 3.95 6.91 -4.23
CA ASP A 21 4.49 5.90 -5.14
C ASP A 21 4.55 4.53 -4.44
N VAL A 22 3.92 3.53 -5.04
CA VAL A 22 3.93 2.14 -4.58
C VAL A 22 4.55 1.29 -5.67
N ARG A 23 5.61 0.55 -5.32
CA ARG A 23 6.28 -0.39 -6.24
C ARG A 23 6.27 -1.79 -5.69
N VAL A 24 5.93 -2.75 -6.54
CA VAL A 24 5.95 -4.17 -6.22
C VAL A 24 6.89 -4.87 -7.18
N PHE A 25 7.95 -5.46 -6.64
CA PHE A 25 8.96 -6.19 -7.40
C PHE A 25 8.66 -7.69 -7.30
N CYS A 26 8.35 -8.29 -8.44
CA CYS A 26 8.02 -9.71 -8.57
C CYS A 26 9.03 -10.41 -9.47
N ARG A 27 9.01 -11.75 -9.47
CA ARG A 27 9.90 -12.57 -10.32
C ARG A 27 9.82 -12.17 -11.80
N ASP A 28 8.61 -11.93 -12.30
CA ASP A 28 8.32 -11.78 -13.74
C ASP A 28 7.96 -10.35 -14.15
N GLY A 29 8.09 -9.38 -13.23
CA GLY A 29 7.85 -7.98 -13.52
C GLY A 29 7.78 -7.07 -12.31
N VAL A 30 7.59 -5.79 -12.59
CA VAL A 30 7.45 -4.71 -11.61
C VAL A 30 6.12 -4.01 -11.83
N LEU A 31 5.41 -3.73 -10.74
CA LEU A 31 4.20 -2.92 -10.75
C LEU A 31 4.51 -1.57 -10.11
N GLN A 32 3.97 -0.49 -10.67
CA GLN A 32 4.01 0.84 -10.08
C GLN A 32 2.59 1.43 -10.06
N THR A 33 2.17 1.97 -8.92
CA THR A 33 0.87 2.61 -8.76
C THR A 33 0.92 3.68 -7.66
N GLY A 34 -0.06 4.58 -7.63
CA GLY A 34 -0.29 5.47 -6.48
C GLY A 34 -1.23 4.82 -5.47
N ILE A 35 -1.20 5.26 -4.20
CA ILE A 35 -2.05 4.70 -3.14
C ILE A 35 -3.55 4.92 -3.41
N TRP A 36 -3.87 5.94 -4.20
CA TRP A 36 -5.25 6.27 -4.62
C TRP A 36 -5.74 5.48 -5.84
N GLY A 37 -4.89 4.63 -6.43
CA GLY A 37 -5.24 3.82 -7.61
C GLY A 37 -5.49 4.63 -8.89
N ALA A 38 -5.02 5.88 -8.95
CA ALA A 38 -5.23 6.77 -10.11
C ALA A 38 -4.48 6.32 -11.37
N SER A 39 -3.40 5.56 -11.21
CA SER A 39 -2.63 5.01 -12.33
C SER A 39 -2.06 3.64 -11.97
N LEU A 40 -1.87 2.80 -12.98
CA LEU A 40 -1.16 1.53 -12.87
C LEU A 40 -0.19 1.43 -14.04
N ARG A 41 1.06 1.11 -13.74
CA ARG A 41 2.08 0.78 -14.72
C ARG A 41 2.68 -0.58 -14.42
N VAL A 42 3.00 -1.32 -15.47
CA VAL A 42 3.60 -2.66 -15.37
C VAL A 42 4.80 -2.72 -16.31
N GLN A 43 5.89 -3.30 -15.80
CA GLN A 43 7.05 -3.69 -16.58
C GLN A 43 7.18 -5.21 -16.47
N ARG A 44 7.00 -5.93 -17.57
CA ARG A 44 7.17 -7.38 -17.65
C ARG A 44 8.60 -7.74 -17.99
N ARG A 45 9.00 -8.98 -17.70
CA ARG A 45 10.29 -9.55 -18.13
C ARG A 45 10.50 -9.31 -19.64
N GLY A 46 11.62 -8.68 -19.98
CA GLY A 46 11.99 -8.34 -21.36
C GLY A 46 11.58 -6.93 -21.80
N GLU A 47 10.71 -6.24 -21.06
CA GLU A 47 10.39 -4.83 -21.30
C GLU A 47 11.45 -3.92 -20.66
N THR A 48 11.81 -2.83 -21.35
CA THR A 48 12.84 -1.88 -20.89
C THR A 48 12.26 -0.77 -20.01
N GLN A 49 10.94 -0.56 -20.02
CA GLN A 49 10.27 0.53 -19.34
C GLN A 49 8.90 0.12 -18.82
N LEU A 50 8.45 0.82 -17.78
CA LEU A 50 7.10 0.71 -17.23
C LEU A 50 6.05 1.22 -18.21
N GLN A 51 5.09 0.37 -18.57
CA GLN A 51 4.02 0.69 -19.50
C GLN A 51 2.70 0.95 -18.75
N PRO A 52 1.91 1.98 -19.11
CA PRO A 52 0.61 2.22 -18.50
C PRO A 52 -0.37 1.10 -18.79
N VAL A 53 -1.19 0.73 -17.80
CA VAL A 53 -2.27 -0.24 -17.94
C VAL A 53 -3.59 0.52 -17.90
N LYS A 54 -4.45 0.28 -18.90
CA LYS A 54 -5.80 0.82 -18.92
C LYS A 54 -6.59 0.23 -17.74
N CYS A 55 -6.92 1.07 -16.78
CA CYS A 55 -7.73 0.70 -15.63
C CYS A 55 -9.16 1.21 -15.82
N PRO A 56 -10.17 0.47 -15.31
CA PRO A 56 -11.51 1.02 -15.21
C PRO A 56 -11.50 2.26 -14.28
N PRO A 57 -12.45 3.20 -14.45
CA PRO A 57 -12.61 4.30 -13.52
C PRO A 57 -12.79 3.78 -12.09
N SER A 58 -12.19 4.46 -11.12
CA SER A 58 -12.42 4.14 -9.71
C SER A 58 -13.89 4.38 -9.37
N LEU A 59 -14.53 3.37 -8.77
CA LEU A 59 -15.91 3.45 -8.26
C LEU A 59 -16.00 4.37 -7.02
N GLY A 60 -14.86 4.74 -6.42
CA GLY A 60 -14.78 5.56 -5.23
C GLY A 60 -15.21 4.81 -3.96
N VAL A 61 -14.74 5.30 -2.82
CA VAL A 61 -14.99 4.68 -1.50
C VAL A 61 -16.49 4.64 -1.12
N TRP A 62 -17.28 5.60 -1.59
CA TRP A 62 -18.71 5.65 -1.26
C TRP A 62 -19.52 4.52 -1.92
N GLN A 63 -19.25 4.21 -3.18
CA GLN A 63 -19.94 3.11 -3.86
C GLN A 63 -19.59 1.77 -3.21
N GLN A 64 -18.31 1.57 -2.86
CA GLN A 64 -17.86 0.40 -2.12
C GLN A 64 -18.58 0.28 -0.78
N PHE A 65 -18.67 1.36 -0.01
CA PHE A 65 -19.39 1.37 1.26
C PHE A 65 -20.87 0.97 1.10
N LEU A 66 -21.56 1.54 0.11
CA LEU A 66 -22.97 1.23 -0.14
C LEU A 66 -23.16 -0.24 -0.53
N ALA A 67 -22.27 -0.81 -1.35
CA ALA A 67 -22.30 -2.22 -1.72
C ALA A 67 -22.07 -3.14 -0.50
N VAL A 68 -21.11 -2.79 0.37
CA VAL A 68 -20.88 -3.52 1.63
C VAL A 68 -22.11 -3.48 2.52
N ARG A 69 -22.70 -2.30 2.71
CA ARG A 69 -23.92 -2.12 3.52
C ARG A 69 -25.09 -2.96 2.99
N ARG A 70 -25.18 -3.13 1.67
CA ARG A 70 -26.21 -3.97 1.00
C ARG A 70 -25.86 -5.45 0.96
N SER A 71 -24.71 -5.87 1.52
CA SER A 71 -24.21 -7.24 1.43
C SER A 71 -23.93 -7.73 0.00
N GLU A 72 -23.73 -6.80 -0.94
CA GLU A 72 -23.36 -7.09 -2.34
C GLU A 72 -21.85 -7.34 -2.47
N MET A 73 -21.06 -6.94 -1.47
CA MET A 73 -19.61 -7.09 -1.42
C MET A 73 -19.15 -7.31 0.03
N PRO A 74 -18.15 -8.19 0.29
CA PRO A 74 -17.49 -8.26 1.60
C PRO A 74 -16.81 -6.93 1.94
N ASN A 75 -16.70 -6.58 3.23
CA ASN A 75 -15.95 -5.39 3.63
C ASN A 75 -14.46 -5.57 3.27
N PRO A 76 -13.90 -4.77 2.35
CA PRO A 76 -12.48 -4.88 1.98
C PRO A 76 -11.55 -4.31 3.07
N SER A 77 -12.09 -3.52 4.00
CA SER A 77 -11.36 -2.82 5.05
C SER A 77 -11.97 -3.09 6.43
N PRO A 78 -11.95 -4.35 6.92
CA PRO A 78 -12.46 -4.68 8.23
C PRO A 78 -11.54 -4.11 9.33
N PRO A 79 -12.03 -3.92 10.57
CA PRO A 79 -11.29 -3.25 11.65
C PRO A 79 -9.92 -3.87 11.94
N GLU A 80 -9.76 -5.17 11.72
CA GLU A 80 -8.51 -5.91 11.95
C GLU A 80 -7.36 -5.40 11.06
N ILE A 81 -7.67 -4.84 9.88
CA ILE A 81 -6.66 -4.18 9.03
C ILE A 81 -6.14 -2.91 9.73
N GLY A 82 -7.03 -2.11 10.31
CA GLY A 82 -6.66 -0.92 11.09
C GLY A 82 -5.81 -1.29 12.32
N LEU A 83 -6.17 -2.36 13.02
CA LEU A 83 -5.40 -2.85 14.16
C LEU A 83 -3.96 -3.24 13.78
N ARG A 84 -3.76 -3.87 12.61
CA ARG A 84 -2.41 -4.19 12.10
C ARG A 84 -1.59 -2.94 11.83
N MET A 85 -2.22 -1.89 11.28
CA MET A 85 -1.54 -0.60 11.06
C MET A 85 -1.15 0.08 12.38
N ILE A 86 -2.01 0.04 13.39
CA ILE A 86 -1.70 0.58 14.73
C ILE A 86 -0.50 -0.16 15.34
N ARG A 87 -0.47 -1.50 15.26
CA ARG A 87 0.67 -2.27 15.78
C ARG A 87 1.98 -1.99 15.05
N LEU A 88 1.91 -1.76 13.73
CA LEU A 88 3.07 -1.31 12.95
C LEU A 88 3.53 0.08 13.41
N TRP A 89 2.60 0.99 13.66
CA TRP A 89 2.90 2.33 14.18
C TRP A 89 3.62 2.28 15.53
N ASP A 90 3.16 1.44 16.46
CA ASP A 90 3.81 1.23 17.76
C ASP A 90 5.24 0.71 17.59
N ALA A 91 5.46 -0.25 16.67
CA ALA A 91 6.79 -0.78 16.37
C ALA A 91 7.71 0.30 15.76
N LEU A 92 7.20 1.15 14.88
CA LEU A 92 7.97 2.27 14.33
C LEU A 92 8.39 3.26 15.44
N HIS A 93 7.50 3.58 16.37
CA HIS A 93 7.83 4.44 17.52
C HIS A 93 8.91 3.81 18.41
N ALA A 94 8.76 2.53 18.74
CA ALA A 94 9.73 1.81 19.56
C ALA A 94 11.11 1.74 18.87
N SER A 95 11.16 1.52 17.56
CA SER A 95 12.42 1.53 16.79
C SER A 95 13.07 2.92 16.79
N ALA A 96 12.29 3.97 16.54
CA ALA A 96 12.78 5.34 16.51
C ALA A 96 13.40 5.77 17.86
N GLN A 97 12.74 5.44 18.98
CA GLN A 97 13.26 5.69 20.33
C GLN A 97 14.58 4.96 20.62
N GLN A 98 14.88 3.88 19.89
CA GLN A 98 16.11 3.09 20.01
C GLN A 98 17.15 3.44 18.93
N GLY A 99 17.01 4.59 18.26
CA GLY A 99 17.93 5.02 17.20
C GLY A 99 17.81 4.20 15.92
N GLY A 100 16.61 3.72 15.59
CA GLY A 100 16.34 2.99 14.35
C GLY A 100 16.73 1.51 14.38
N ARG A 101 16.90 0.92 15.57
CA ARG A 101 17.19 -0.52 15.69
C ARG A 101 16.01 -1.37 15.22
N PRO A 102 16.24 -2.51 14.57
CA PRO A 102 15.16 -3.44 14.22
C PRO A 102 14.39 -3.89 15.45
N VAL A 103 13.07 -3.80 15.40
CA VAL A 103 12.16 -4.31 16.44
C VAL A 103 11.17 -5.29 15.83
N LYS A 104 10.67 -6.22 16.65
CA LYS A 104 9.63 -7.16 16.21
C LYS A 104 8.30 -6.44 16.19
N CYS A 105 7.63 -6.41 15.04
CA CYS A 105 6.23 -6.00 14.94
C CYS A 105 5.34 -7.19 15.31
N GLU A 106 4.43 -7.02 16.26
CA GLU A 106 3.43 -8.03 16.58
C GLU A 106 2.36 -8.03 15.49
N ILE A 107 2.36 -9.06 14.65
CA ILE A 107 1.34 -9.28 13.63
C ILE A 107 0.45 -10.39 14.17
N GLY A 108 -0.70 -10.00 14.72
CA GLY A 108 -1.73 -10.95 15.17
C GLY A 108 -2.48 -11.59 14.01
#